data_AF-A0A0K0F477-F1
#
_entry.id   AF-A0A0K0F477-F1
#
_cell.length_a   1.000
_cell.length_b   1.000
_cell.length_c   1.000
_cell.angle_alpha   90.00
_cell.angle_beta   90.00
_cell.angle_gamma   90.00
#
_symmetry.space_group_name_H-M   'P 1'
#
loop_
_entity.id
_entity.type
_entity.pdbx_description
1 polymer ?
#
loop_
_entity_poly.entity_id
_entity_poly.type
_entity_poly.pdbx_seq_one_letter_code
_entity_poly.pdbx_strand_id
1 'polypeptide(L)' 'MCQSLVKNIESNLNDDISEIIKDADKECDVVTKNNILLDPMCKTLVKREINYIILLLKNRETPNQICQGLQFCPLSK' A
#
# COMPACT_ATOMS: atom_id res chain seq x y z
N MET A 1 5.15 -5.15 -5.32
CA MET A 1 3.88 -5.14 -4.56
C MET A 1 3.80 -3.92 -3.65
N CYS A 2 4.53 -3.87 -2.53
CA CYS A 2 4.40 -2.75 -1.57
C CYS A 2 4.57 -1.37 -2.23
N GLN A 3 5.65 -1.15 -2.98
CA GLN A 3 5.88 0.16 -3.62
C GLN A 3 4.75 0.58 -4.59
N SER A 4 4.18 -0.38 -5.33
CA SER A 4 3.04 -0.10 -6.22
C SER A 4 1.80 0.29 -5.42
N LEU A 5 1.50 -0.46 -4.36
CA LEU A 5 0.40 -0.15 -3.44
C LEU A 5 0.56 1.24 -2.80
N VAL A 6 1.75 1.54 -2.28
CA VAL A 6 2.01 2.84 -1.63
C VAL A 6 1.98 3.99 -2.64
N LYS A 7 2.44 3.79 -3.88
CA LYS A 7 2.31 4.78 -4.96
C LYS A 7 0.86 5.03 -5.37
N ASN A 8 0.03 3.99 -5.38
CA ASN A 8 -1.40 4.13 -5.62
C ASN A 8 -2.03 4.99 -4.51
N ILE A 9 -1.76 4.69 -3.24
CA ILE A 9 -2.21 5.50 -2.10
C ILE A 9 -1.72 6.95 -2.20
N GLU A 10 -0.44 7.15 -2.55
CA GLU A 10 0.17 8.48 -2.74
C GLU A 10 -0.56 9.31 -3.81
N SER A 11 -0.95 8.67 -4.91
CA SER A 11 -1.65 9.34 -6.03
C SER A 11 -3.06 9.79 -5.65
N ASN A 12 -3.66 9.19 -4.62
CA ASN A 12 -5.03 9.42 -4.17
C ASN A 12 -5.10 10.16 -2.81
N LEU A 13 -4.01 10.76 -2.33
CA LEU A 13 -3.94 11.36 -0.97
C LEU A 13 -4.95 12.49 -0.67
N ASN A 14 -5.54 13.09 -1.71
CA ASN A 14 -6.51 14.17 -1.59
C ASN A 14 -7.96 13.66 -1.55
N ASP A 15 -8.18 12.37 -1.79
CA ASP A 15 -9.50 11.77 -1.86
C ASP A 15 -10.02 11.41 -0.46
N ASP A 16 -11.30 11.04 -0.39
CA ASP A 16 -11.86 10.52 0.86
C ASP A 16 -11.18 9.21 1.24
N ILE A 17 -10.98 8.98 2.55
CA ILE A 17 -10.32 7.79 3.06
C ILE A 17 -10.97 6.49 2.56
N SER A 18 -12.29 6.47 2.38
CA SER A 18 -13.01 5.30 1.86
C SER A 18 -12.72 5.03 0.38
N GLU A 19 -12.47 6.07 -0.41
CA GLU A 19 -12.06 5.96 -1.81
C GLU A 19 -10.63 5.45 -1.91
N ILE A 20 -9.72 5.98 -1.10
CA ILE A 20 -8.32 5.50 -1.02
C ILE A 20 -8.29 4.01 -0.65
N ILE A 21 -9.08 3.58 0.35
CA ILE A 21 -9.17 2.15 0.73
C ILE A 21 -9.66 1.32 -0.45
N LYS A 22 -10.71 1.76 -1.14
CA LYS A 22 -11.30 1.03 -2.26
C LYS A 22 -10.31 0.89 -3.41
N ASP A 23 -9.55 1.94 -3.73
CA ASP A 23 -8.59 1.91 -4.83
C ASP A 23 -7.31 1.16 -4.47
N ALA A 24 -6.88 1.22 -3.21
CA ALA A 24 -5.80 0.37 -2.70
C ALA A 24 -6.18 -1.13 -2.72
N ASP A 25 -7.43 -1.48 -2.39
CA ASP A 25 -7.94 -2.85 -2.48
C ASP A 25 -7.95 -3.36 -3.94
N LYS A 26 -8.29 -2.51 -4.92
CA LYS A 26 -8.20 -2.87 -6.36
C LYS A 26 -6.75 -2.96 -6.82
N GLU A 27 -5.87 -2.09 -6.33
CA GLU A 27 -4.45 -2.16 -6.64
C GLU A 27 -3.88 -3.50 -6.19
N CYS A 28 -4.35 -4.05 -5.05
CA CYS A 28 -4.01 -5.40 -4.62
C CYS A 28 -4.35 -6.47 -5.68
N ASP A 29 -5.53 -6.41 -6.29
CA ASP A 29 -5.92 -7.35 -7.36
C ASP A 29 -4.93 -7.28 -8.55
N VAL A 30 -4.52 -6.06 -8.90
CA VAL A 30 -3.60 -5.78 -10.03
C VAL A 30 -2.18 -6.28 -9.73
N VAL A 31 -1.59 -5.86 -8.60
CA VAL A 31 -0.18 -6.15 -8.29
C VAL A 31 0.06 -7.61 -7.94
N THR A 32 -0.97 -8.29 -7.42
CA THR A 32 -0.91 -9.72 -7.09
C THR A 32 -1.40 -10.59 -8.24
N LYS A 33 -1.97 -9.99 -9.30
CA LYS A 33 -2.61 -10.70 -10.41
C LYS A 33 -3.68 -11.69 -9.94
N ASN A 34 -4.47 -11.29 -8.92
CA ASN A 34 -5.45 -12.14 -8.25
C ASN A 34 -4.87 -13.47 -7.72
N ASN A 35 -3.60 -13.48 -7.30
CA ASN A 35 -3.00 -14.68 -6.73
C ASN A 35 -3.65 -15.01 -5.38
N ILE A 36 -4.12 -16.24 -5.22
CA ILE A 36 -4.92 -16.69 -4.07
C ILE A 36 -4.21 -16.55 -2.71
N LEU A 37 -2.88 -16.44 -2.69
CA LEU A 37 -2.10 -16.25 -1.47
C LEU A 37 -1.70 -14.79 -1.26
N LEU A 38 -1.23 -14.13 -2.32
CA LEU A 38 -0.72 -12.76 -2.22
C LEU A 38 -1.83 -11.72 -2.10
N ASP A 39 -2.97 -11.92 -2.75
CA ASP A 39 -4.07 -10.96 -2.74
C ASP A 39 -4.67 -10.75 -1.34
N PRO A 40 -5.03 -11.81 -0.57
CA PRO A 40 -5.48 -11.64 0.81
C PRO A 40 -4.44 -10.97 1.71
N MET A 41 -3.15 -11.23 1.47
CA MET A 41 -2.05 -10.62 2.22
C MET A 41 -1.95 -9.11 1.92
N CYS A 42 -2.08 -8.71 0.66
CA CYS A 42 -2.12 -7.31 0.25
C CYS A 42 -3.36 -6.60 0.81
N LYS A 43 -4.55 -7.18 0.72
CA LYS A 43 -5.77 -6.57 1.28
C LYS A 43 -5.73 -6.47 2.81
N THR A 44 -5.07 -7.41 3.47
CA THR A 44 -4.81 -7.32 4.92
C THR A 44 -3.90 -6.13 5.26
N LEU A 45 -2.92 -5.82 4.41
CA LEU A 45 -2.10 -4.62 4.57
C LEU A 45 -2.91 -3.36 4.44
N VAL A 46 -3.73 -3.24 3.40
CA VAL A 46 -4.60 -2.09 3.20
C VAL A 46 -5.45 -1.88 4.46
N LYS A 47 -6.08 -2.93 4.97
CA LYS A 47 -6.93 -2.83 6.16
C LYS A 47 -6.18 -2.43 7.44
N ARG A 48 -4.92 -2.84 7.61
CA ARG A 48 -4.16 -2.62 8.85
C ARG A 48 -3.31 -1.35 8.82
N GLU A 49 -2.67 -1.09 7.69
CA GLU A 49 -1.57 -0.13 7.58
C GLU A 49 -1.96 1.15 6.82
N ILE A 50 -3.10 1.20 6.12
CA ILE A 50 -3.42 2.35 5.25
C ILE A 50 -3.38 3.70 5.96
N ASN A 51 -3.91 3.79 7.18
CA ASN A 51 -3.88 5.03 7.97
C ASN A 51 -2.44 5.45 8.30
N TYR A 52 -1.59 4.48 8.63
CA TYR A 52 -0.18 4.72 8.92
C TYR A 52 0.57 5.12 7.65
N ILE A 53 0.36 4.43 6.54
CA ILE A 53 0.94 4.76 5.23
C ILE A 53 0.56 6.19 4.81
N ILE A 54 -0.71 6.58 4.94
CA ILE A 54 -1.18 7.94 4.64
C ILE A 54 -0.49 8.97 5.54
N LEU A 55 -0.33 8.69 6.83
CA LEU A 55 0.38 9.58 7.75
C LEU A 55 1.84 9.77 7.31
N LEU A 56 2.56 8.70 6.97
CA LEU A 56 3.95 8.77 6.52
C LEU A 56 4.09 9.54 5.20
N LEU A 57 3.18 9.30 4.25
CA LEU A 57 3.13 10.04 2.98
C LEU A 57 2.88 11.54 3.20
N LYS A 58 1.97 11.90 4.11
CA LYS A 58 1.73 13.30 4.51
C LYS A 58 2.96 13.94 5.17
N ASN A 59 3.78 13.13 5.85
CA ASN A 59 5.08 13.52 6.40
C ASN A 59 6.22 13.50 5.36
N ARG A 60 5.89 13.32 4.07
CA ARG A 60 6.82 13.30 2.93
C ARG A 60 7.79 12.12 2.93
N GLU A 61 7.45 11.02 3.60
CA GLU A 61 8.18 9.77 3.38
C GLU A 61 7.90 9.22 1.99
N THR A 62 8.95 8.74 1.32
CA THR A 62 8.83 8.15 0.00
C THR A 62 8.24 6.73 0.08
N PRO A 63 7.57 6.23 -0.98
CA PRO A 63 7.10 4.84 -1.04
C PRO A 63 8.18 3.81 -0.74
N ASN A 64 9.45 4.10 -1.06
CA ASN A 64 10.55 3.20 -0.76
C ASN A 64 10.87 3.14 0.75
N GLN A 65 10.93 4.28 1.43
CA GLN A 65 11.18 4.35 2.88
C GLN A 65 10.06 3.66 3.66
N ILE A 66 8.80 3.94 3.29
CA ILE A 66 7.62 3.32 3.89
C ILE A 66 7.69 1.79 3.76
N CYS A 67 7.95 1.28 2.55
CA CYS A 67 8.03 -0.16 2.32
C CYS A 67 9.19 -0.86 3.01
N GLN A 68 10.31 -0.16 3.23
CA GLN A 68 11.42 -0.65 4.05
C GLN A 68 11.02 -0.72 5.53
N GLY A 69 10.33 0.30 6.04
CA GLY A 69 9.85 0.37 7.42
C GLY A 69 8.78 -0.68 7.76
N LEU A 70 7.90 -0.99 6.81
CA LEU A 70 6.86 -2.02 6.97
C LEU A 70 7.41 -3.45 6.93
N GLN A 71 8.70 -3.66 6.62
CA GLN A 71 9.33 -4.98 6.45
C GLN A 71 8.64 -5.87 5.38
N PHE A 72 7.84 -5.26 4.49
CA PHE A 72 7.13 -5.97 3.43
C PHE A 72 7.97 -6.22 2.19
N CYS A 73 9.02 -5.41 2.00
CA CYS A 73 10.09 -5.76 1.09
C CYS A 73 11.07 -6.64 1.86
N PRO A 74 11.41 -7.86 1.39
CA PRO A 74 12.61 -8.51 1.87
C PRO A 74 13.77 -7.51 1.68
N LEU A 75 14.66 -7.40 2.69
CA LEU A 75 15.90 -6.65 2.55
C LEU A 75 16.59 -7.18 1.29
N SER A 76 16.57 -6.41 0.21
CA SER A 76 17.34 -6.71 -0.98
C SER A 76 18.81 -6.70 -0.57
N LYS A 77 19.42 -7.88 -0.51
CA LYS A 77 20.88 -8.02 -0.49
C LYS A 77 21.45 -7.63 -1.84
#